data_AF-A0A7Y4GXM4-F1
#
_entry.id   AF-A0A7Y4GXM4-F1
#
_cell.length_a   1.000
_cell.length_b   1.000
_cell.length_c   1.000
_cell.angle_alpha   90.00
_cell.angle_beta   90.00
_cell.angle_gamma   90.00
#
_symmetry.space_group_name_H-M   'P 1'
#
loop_
_entity.id
_entity.type
_entity.pdbx_description
1 polymer ?
#
loop_
_entity_poly.entity_id
_entity_poly.type
_entity_poly.pdbx_seq_one_letter_code
_entity_poly.pdbx_strand_id
1 'polypeptide(L)'
;MWMTIISFIGGPVIKGLIEGYKAKLAAGNTSERIASETASAEIAAQVSETNAIMQYRAAEIGHWYEPDKLMGYFVAIYFGKLLIWDKVLGLGATDPLAGFAAITSNLVVSFYFAKRGFENVARIIKR
;
A
#
# COMPACT_ATOMS: atom_id res chain seq x y z
N MET A 1 7.45 -11.33 -32.22
CA MET A 1 6.67 -11.53 -30.98
C MET A 1 6.26 -10.22 -30.31
N TRP A 2 7.15 -9.23 -30.18
CA TRP A 2 6.81 -7.91 -29.62
C TRP A 2 5.77 -7.14 -30.46
N MET A 3 5.90 -7.17 -31.80
CA MET A 3 4.98 -6.49 -32.72
C MET A 3 3.56 -7.06 -32.71
N THR A 4 3.40 -8.36 -32.43
CA THR A 4 2.11 -9.06 -32.37
C THR A 4 1.31 -8.69 -31.13
N ILE A 5 2.00 -8.47 -30.01
CA ILE A 5 1.40 -8.02 -28.75
C ILE A 5 0.94 -6.56 -28.89
N ILE A 6 1.75 -5.71 -29.52
CA ILE A 6 1.41 -4.31 -29.79
C ILE A 6 0.21 -4.22 -30.74
N SER A 7 0.13 -5.04 -31.79
CA SER A 7 -1.03 -5.04 -32.70
C SER A 7 -2.30 -5.59 -32.04
N PHE A 8 -2.17 -6.58 -31.15
CA PHE A 8 -3.31 -7.18 -30.45
C PHE A 8 -3.91 -6.24 -29.39
N ILE A 9 -3.08 -5.45 -28.71
CA ILE A 9 -3.52 -4.46 -27.73
C ILE A 9 -3.94 -3.15 -28.42
N GLY A 10 -3.21 -2.72 -29.45
CA GLY A 10 -3.45 -1.44 -30.13
C GLY A 10 -4.75 -1.39 -30.95
N GLY A 11 -5.15 -2.50 -31.59
CA GLY A 11 -6.37 -2.55 -32.41
C GLY A 11 -7.67 -2.27 -31.63
N PRO A 12 -7.93 -2.98 -30.51
CA PRO A 12 -9.09 -2.74 -29.66
C PRO A 12 -9.08 -1.37 -28.98
N VAL A 13 -7.90 -0.91 -28.54
CA VAL A 13 -7.75 0.37 -27.83
C VAL A 13 -8.04 1.55 -28.75
N ILE A 14 -7.52 1.55 -29.99
CA ILE A 14 -7.76 2.62 -30.95
C ILE A 14 -9.23 2.66 -31.38
N LYS A 15 -9.87 1.49 -31.59
CA LYS A 15 -11.31 1.42 -31.89
C LYS A 15 -12.16 1.95 -30.74
N GLY A 16 -11.86 1.55 -29.50
CA GLY A 16 -12.57 2.03 -28.32
C GLY A 16 -12.42 3.54 -28.10
N LEU A 17 -11.25 4.11 -28.41
CA LEU A 17 -11.02 5.56 -28.34
C LEU A 17 -11.83 6.31 -29.41
N ILE A 18 -11.92 5.82 -30.64
CA ILE A 18 -12.69 6.46 -31.72
C ILE A 18 -14.19 6.36 -31.44
N GLU A 19 -14.66 5.21 -30.96
CA GLU A 19 -16.07 5.00 -30.58
C GLU A 19 -16.43 5.86 -29.37
N GLY A 20 -15.57 5.95 -28.36
CA GLY A 20 -15.73 6.85 -27.23
C GLY A 20 -15.74 8.32 -27.64
N TYR A 21 -14.91 8.73 -28.61
CA TYR A 21 -14.90 10.09 -29.12
C TYR A 21 -16.18 10.42 -29.90
N LYS A 22 -16.69 9.47 -30.71
CA LYS A 22 -17.97 9.61 -31.42
C LYS A 22 -19.16 9.65 -30.45
N ALA A 23 -19.16 8.83 -29.41
CA ALA A 23 -20.18 8.86 -28.35
C ALA A 23 -20.14 10.19 -27.59
N LYS A 24 -18.94 10.72 -27.31
CA LYS A 24 -18.73 12.02 -26.66
C LYS A 24 -19.18 13.21 -27.53
N LEU A 25 -19.04 13.11 -28.85
CA LEU A 25 -19.56 14.11 -29.81
C LEU A 25 -21.09 14.00 -30.02
N ALA A 26 -21.67 12.82 -29.81
CA ALA A 26 -23.13 12.61 -29.89
C ALA A 26 -23.88 13.01 -28.59
N ALA A 27 -23.18 13.01 -27.45
CA ALA A 27 -23.70 13.41 -26.14
C ALA A 27 -23.82 14.93 -26.00
N GLY A 28 -24.78 15.51 -26.71
CA GLY A 28 -25.12 16.95 -26.69
C GLY A 28 -26.28 17.30 -25.78
N ASN A 29 -26.55 16.54 -24.70
CA ASN A 29 -27.72 16.75 -23.85
C ASN A 29 -27.37 17.36 -22.50
N THR A 30 -28.01 18.49 -22.19
CA THR A 30 -27.93 19.23 -20.93
C THR A 30 -28.23 18.38 -19.69
N SER A 31 -29.04 17.33 -19.84
CA SER A 31 -29.31 16.32 -18.81
C SER A 31 -28.07 15.49 -18.44
N GLU A 32 -27.31 15.02 -19.44
CA GLU A 32 -26.06 14.28 -19.23
C GLU A 32 -24.98 15.19 -18.65
N ARG A 33 -25.00 16.48 -18.99
CA ARG A 33 -24.13 17.49 -18.38
C ARG A 33 -24.43 17.67 -16.88
N ILE A 34 -25.71 17.73 -16.50
CA ILE A 34 -26.13 17.82 -15.09
C ILE A 34 -25.78 16.52 -14.34
N ALA A 35 -26.07 15.35 -14.93
CA ALA A 35 -25.70 14.06 -14.34
C ALA A 35 -24.17 13.88 -14.20
N SER A 36 -23.41 14.38 -15.18
CA SER A 36 -21.94 14.39 -15.14
C SER A 36 -21.41 15.38 -14.11
N GLU A 37 -22.04 16.53 -13.93
CA GLU A 37 -21.68 17.51 -12.89
C GLU A 37 -21.96 16.93 -11.49
N THR A 38 -23.11 16.27 -11.29
CA THR A 38 -23.42 15.60 -10.02
C THR A 38 -22.47 14.44 -9.74
N ALA A 39 -22.15 13.62 -10.74
CA ALA A 39 -21.18 12.53 -10.59
C ALA A 39 -19.76 13.06 -10.33
N SER A 40 -19.37 14.17 -10.97
CA SER A 40 -18.09 14.82 -10.71
C SER A 40 -18.01 15.40 -9.31
N ALA A 41 -19.11 15.99 -8.81
CA ALA A 41 -19.21 16.48 -7.45
C ALA A 41 -19.15 15.35 -6.42
N GLU A 42 -19.80 14.22 -6.69
CA GLU A 42 -19.73 13.02 -5.84
C GLU A 42 -18.32 12.42 -5.82
N ILE A 43 -17.66 12.31 -6.98
CA ILE A 43 -16.26 11.86 -7.06
C ILE A 43 -15.35 12.83 -6.30
N ALA A 44 -15.54 14.14 -6.45
CA ALA A 44 -14.75 15.13 -5.70
C ALA A 44 -14.96 15.01 -4.18
N ALA A 45 -16.18 14.75 -3.73
CA ALA A 45 -16.49 14.47 -2.33
C ALA A 45 -15.79 13.19 -1.85
N GLN A 46 -15.89 12.09 -2.58
CA GLN A 46 -15.20 10.83 -2.25
C GLN A 46 -13.67 10.98 -2.24
N VAL A 47 -13.09 11.75 -3.17
CA VAL A 47 -11.66 12.07 -3.19
C VAL A 47 -11.28 12.86 -1.94
N SER A 48 -12.10 13.84 -1.52
CA SER A 48 -11.84 14.61 -0.29
C SER A 48 -11.89 13.74 0.96
N GLU A 49 -12.85 12.83 1.07
CA GLU A 49 -12.96 11.87 2.19
C GLU A 49 -11.79 10.90 2.20
N THR A 50 -11.42 10.36 1.04
CA THR A 50 -10.26 9.47 0.90
C THR A 50 -8.97 10.18 1.27
N ASN A 51 -8.80 11.44 0.85
CA ASN A 51 -7.64 12.24 1.21
C ASN A 51 -7.57 12.48 2.71
N ALA A 52 -8.71 12.76 3.37
CA ALA A 52 -8.76 12.90 4.82
C ALA A 52 -8.38 11.59 5.52
N ILE A 53 -8.91 10.44 5.09
CA ILE A 53 -8.55 9.12 5.63
C ILE A 53 -7.07 8.84 5.45
N MET A 54 -6.50 9.16 4.28
CA MET A 54 -5.08 8.98 4.00
C MET A 54 -4.21 9.90 4.86
N GLN A 55 -4.63 11.14 5.12
CA GLN A 55 -3.96 12.05 6.04
C GLN A 55 -4.01 11.53 7.49
N TYR A 56 -5.15 11.01 7.95
CA TYR A 56 -5.27 10.38 9.27
C TYR A 56 -4.35 9.16 9.39
N ARG A 57 -4.33 8.29 8.37
CA ARG A 57 -3.42 7.13 8.34
C ARG A 57 -1.96 7.52 8.30
N ALA A 58 -1.60 8.55 7.53
CA ALA A 58 -0.24 9.07 7.49
C ALA A 58 0.17 9.68 8.84
N ALA A 59 -0.74 10.34 9.55
CA ALA A 59 -0.49 10.87 10.89
C ALA A 59 -0.38 9.77 11.97
N GLU A 60 -1.17 8.70 11.88
CA GLU A 60 -1.18 7.62 12.86
C GLU A 60 -0.05 6.60 12.65
N ILE A 61 0.22 6.24 11.40
CA ILE A 61 1.13 5.14 11.04
C ILE A 61 2.46 5.69 10.50
N GLY A 62 2.51 6.91 9.97
CA GLY A 62 3.69 7.49 9.32
C GLY A 62 3.85 7.05 7.86
N HIS A 63 4.88 7.52 7.17
CA HIS A 63 5.21 7.08 5.81
C HIS A 63 5.93 5.73 5.79
N TRP A 64 5.83 4.99 4.69
CA TRP A 64 6.43 3.66 4.55
C TRP A 64 7.98 3.69 4.50
N TYR A 65 8.56 4.83 4.14
CA TYR A 65 10.01 5.03 4.00
C TYR A 65 10.65 5.65 5.26
N GLU A 66 9.92 5.77 6.35
CA GLU A 66 10.49 6.28 7.60
C GLU A 66 11.52 5.31 8.18
N PRO A 67 12.57 5.82 8.85
CA PRO A 67 13.69 5.00 9.31
C PRO A 67 13.29 3.83 10.22
N ASP A 68 12.24 4.00 11.03
CA ASP A 68 11.67 2.99 11.91
C ASP A 68 11.11 1.79 11.13
N LYS A 69 10.35 2.06 10.06
CA LYS A 69 9.74 1.04 9.21
C LYS A 69 10.75 0.34 8.33
N LEU A 70 11.71 1.09 7.79
CA LEU A 70 12.80 0.51 7.03
C LEU A 70 13.57 -0.49 7.90
N MET A 71 13.89 -0.13 9.14
CA MET A 71 14.54 -1.05 10.09
C MET A 71 13.66 -2.28 10.37
N GLY A 72 12.35 -2.10 10.58
CA GLY A 72 11.40 -3.19 10.74
C GLY A 72 11.37 -4.15 9.53
N TYR A 73 11.42 -3.61 8.30
CA TYR A 73 11.43 -4.42 7.09
C TYR A 73 12.71 -5.25 6.95
N PHE A 74 13.89 -4.69 7.25
CA PHE A 74 15.14 -5.46 7.22
C PHE A 74 15.12 -6.64 8.20
N VAL A 75 14.62 -6.40 9.42
CA VAL A 75 14.46 -7.44 10.44
C VAL A 75 13.44 -8.50 9.98
N ALA A 76 12.30 -8.08 9.43
CA ALA A 76 11.27 -8.98 8.93
C ALA A 76 11.76 -9.86 7.77
N ILE A 77 12.57 -9.32 6.85
CA ILE A 77 13.16 -10.08 5.75
C ILE A 77 14.12 -11.15 6.29
N TYR A 78 14.97 -10.81 7.26
CA TYR A 78 15.89 -11.78 7.87
C TYR A 78 15.14 -12.94 8.52
N PHE A 79 14.13 -12.65 9.34
CA PHE A 79 13.31 -13.69 9.98
C PHE A 79 12.47 -14.47 8.97
N GLY A 80 11.97 -13.82 7.92
CA GLY A 80 11.27 -14.47 6.81
C GLY A 80 12.17 -15.46 6.07
N LYS A 81 13.44 -15.11 5.82
CA LYS A 81 14.44 -16.01 5.25
C LYS A 81 14.68 -17.22 6.16
N LEU A 82 14.94 -16.99 7.46
CA LEU A 82 15.14 -18.07 8.42
C LEU A 82 13.95 -19.04 8.49
N LEU A 83 12.72 -18.51 8.53
CA LEU A 83 11.53 -19.34 8.68
C LEU A 83 11.13 -20.01 7.37
N ILE A 84 10.97 -19.25 6.29
CA ILE A 84 10.44 -19.77 5.03
C ILE A 84 11.53 -20.52 4.28
N TRP A 85 12.68 -19.90 4.06
CA TRP A 85 13.73 -20.47 3.21
C TRP A 85 14.50 -21.60 3.91
N ASP A 86 15.00 -21.35 5.10
CA ASP A 86 15.84 -22.32 5.80
C ASP A 86 14.99 -23.39 6.49
N LYS A 87 13.95 -22.98 7.23
CA LYS A 87 13.20 -23.93 8.07
C LYS A 87 12.09 -24.68 7.34
N VAL A 88 11.25 -23.99 6.55
CA VAL A 88 10.13 -24.62 5.83
C VAL A 88 10.61 -25.31 4.57
N LEU A 89 11.41 -24.63 3.75
CA LEU A 89 11.85 -25.16 2.46
C LEU A 89 13.15 -25.98 2.55
N GLY A 90 13.94 -25.84 3.61
CA GLY A 90 15.20 -26.58 3.77
C GLY A 90 16.28 -26.21 2.74
N LEU A 91 16.15 -25.06 2.07
CA LEU A 91 16.97 -24.65 0.93
C LEU A 91 18.25 -23.91 1.34
N GLY A 92 18.58 -23.91 2.63
CA GLY A 92 19.78 -23.26 3.13
C GLY A 92 19.88 -23.26 4.65
N ALA A 93 21.00 -22.73 5.14
CA ALA A 93 21.23 -22.41 6.53
C ALA A 93 21.78 -20.97 6.62
N THR A 94 21.24 -20.17 7.53
CA THR A 94 21.81 -18.86 7.89
C THR A 94 22.42 -18.94 9.27
N ASP A 95 23.56 -18.29 9.44
CA ASP A 95 24.12 -18.07 10.76
C ASP A 95 23.20 -17.16 11.60
N PRO A 96 23.03 -17.47 12.90
CA PRO A 96 22.29 -16.61 13.81
C PRO A 96 22.91 -15.22 13.88
N LEU A 97 22.06 -14.19 13.92
CA LEU A 97 22.51 -12.84 14.27
C LEU A 97 23.21 -12.88 15.63
N ALA A 98 24.40 -12.29 15.70
CA ALA A 98 25.18 -12.16 16.93
C ALA A 98 25.55 -10.70 17.21
N GLY A 99 25.92 -10.42 18.46
CA GLY A 99 26.37 -9.11 18.90
C GLY A 99 25.32 -8.01 18.73
N PHE A 100 25.76 -6.84 18.25
CA PHE A 100 24.92 -5.65 18.10
C PHE A 100 23.67 -5.89 17.24
N ALA A 101 23.82 -6.61 16.13
CA ALA A 101 22.71 -6.82 15.19
C ALA A 101 21.58 -7.68 15.80
N ALA A 102 21.93 -8.64 16.66
CA ALA A 102 20.96 -9.45 17.40
C ALA A 102 20.19 -8.61 18.43
N ILE A 103 20.90 -7.78 19.19
CA ILE A 103 20.31 -6.90 20.20
C ILE A 103 19.33 -5.93 19.55
N THR A 104 19.79 -5.24 18.49
CA THR A 104 18.96 -4.28 17.76
C THR A 104 17.73 -4.94 17.14
N SER A 105 17.88 -6.13 16.52
CA SER A 105 16.75 -6.85 15.94
C SER A 105 15.70 -7.26 16.99
N ASN A 106 16.15 -7.76 18.15
CA ASN A 106 15.25 -8.11 19.25
C ASN A 106 14.54 -6.89 19.83
N LEU A 107 15.22 -5.75 19.94
CA LEU A 107 14.61 -4.49 20.38
C LEU A 107 13.55 -4.02 19.38
N VAL A 108 13.86 -4.04 18.07
CA VAL A 108 12.91 -3.67 17.02
C VAL A 108 11.65 -4.54 17.11
N VAL A 109 11.80 -5.86 17.16
CA VAL A 109 10.66 -6.79 17.32
C VAL A 109 9.88 -6.47 18.60
N SER A 110 10.57 -6.28 19.72
CA SER A 110 9.94 -5.96 21.00
C SER A 110 9.13 -4.67 20.95
N PHE A 111 9.67 -3.59 20.38
CA PHE A 111 8.95 -2.32 20.28
C PHE A 111 7.76 -2.37 19.32
N TYR A 112 7.85 -3.15 18.23
CA TYR A 112 6.72 -3.34 17.32
C TYR A 112 5.54 -4.07 17.99
N PHE A 113 5.80 -5.10 18.78
CA PHE A 113 4.73 -5.91 19.40
C PHE A 113 4.33 -5.45 20.81
N ALA A 114 5.22 -4.81 21.56
CA ALA A 114 4.97 -4.42 22.96
C ALA A 114 4.29 -3.06 23.10
N LYS A 115 4.25 -2.21 22.06
CA LYS A 115 3.65 -0.85 22.12
C LYS A 115 2.25 -0.83 22.74
N ARG A 116 1.34 -1.68 22.24
CA ARG A 116 -0.03 -1.78 22.79
C ARG A 116 -0.06 -2.30 24.23
N GLY A 117 0.86 -3.20 24.58
CA GLY A 117 1.01 -3.70 25.95
C GLY A 117 1.39 -2.58 26.92
N PHE A 118 2.39 -1.78 26.57
CA PHE A 118 2.81 -0.63 27.36
C PHE A 118 1.73 0.46 27.47
N GLU A 119 1.04 0.78 26.37
CA GLU A 119 -0.06 1.76 26.37
C GLU A 119 -1.20 1.35 27.31
N ASN A 120 -1.56 0.07 27.31
CA ASN A 120 -2.61 -0.45 28.18
C ASN A 120 -2.19 -0.40 29.66
N VAL A 121 -0.95 -0.79 29.97
CA VAL A 121 -0.42 -0.70 31.34
C VAL A 121 -0.35 0.75 31.82
N ALA A 122 0.15 1.66 30.98
CA ALA A 122 0.21 3.08 31.31
C ALA A 122 -1.18 3.68 31.57
N ARG A 123 -2.22 3.25 30.82
CA ARG A 123 -3.60 3.68 31.05
C ARG A 123 -4.16 3.16 32.38
N ILE A 124 -3.78 1.95 32.80
CA ILE A 124 -4.17 1.38 34.09
C ILE A 124 -3.54 2.17 35.24
N ILE A 125 -2.24 2.49 35.15
CA ILE A 125 -1.49 3.21 36.20
C ILE A 125 -1.95 4.67 36.34
N LYS A 126 -2.43 5.29 35.25
CA LYS A 126 -2.93 6.67 35.26
C LYS A 126 -4.33 6.81 35.88
N ARG A 127 -5.07 5.72 36.06
CA ARG A 127 -6.36 5.70 36.77
C ARG A 127 -6.14 5.57 38.27
#